data_AF-A0A133S5M3-F1
#
_entry.id   AF-A0A133S5M3-F1
#
_cell.length_a   1.000
_cell.length_b   1.000
_cell.length_c   1.000
_cell.angle_alpha   90.00
_cell.angle_beta   90.00
_cell.angle_gamma   90.00
#
_symmetry.space_group_name_H-M   'P 1'
#
loop_
_entity.id
_entity.type
_entity.pdbx_description
1 polymer ?
#
loop_
_entity_poly.entity_id
_entity_poly.type
_entity_poly.pdbx_seq_one_letter_code
_entity_poly.pdbx_strand_id
1 'polypeptide(L)'
;MENIFFKHINIITKKLLSRQKLENIEASMLIKDEIIIKLNQQIVNILEEEVVDTYIHIFNNFSFEISINDFEKYINAELIDEIENSFPFLISLLKNKYNNITKYINELLKNIENTYHETGIEEIFEIHLNSGDSHNEGRFTVQIETNVGSYFYKPRTSHFEKAFIGLASNYIKDYHFKILNFMNFSICEKIDYLSPVHENEIKKFFYNQGIISGLLYYMNSSDNHYENLIVHKEKPYYIDLECFYREKKSKILSNIQNEFLENIDSSIFRTGIFPIS
;
A
#
# COMPACT_ATOMS: atom_id res chain seq x y z
N MET A 1 1.12 21.74 -12.09
CA MET A 1 1.00 22.85 -11.12
C MET A 1 0.92 22.20 -9.76
N GLU A 2 1.97 22.34 -8.96
CA GLU A 2 1.95 21.86 -7.58
C GLU A 2 0.86 22.65 -6.83
N ASN A 3 -0.06 21.94 -6.16
CA ASN A 3 -1.11 22.59 -5.41
C ASN A 3 -0.46 23.32 -4.23
N ILE A 4 -0.60 24.66 -4.19
CA ILE A 4 0.03 25.55 -3.20
C ILE A 4 -0.28 25.09 -1.76
N PHE A 5 -1.46 24.50 -1.55
CA PHE A 5 -1.85 23.86 -0.31
C PHE A 5 -0.86 22.77 0.14
N PHE A 6 -0.59 21.77 -0.72
CA PHE A 6 0.33 20.68 -0.41
C PHE A 6 1.78 21.17 -0.26
N LYS A 7 2.16 22.23 -0.99
CA LYS A 7 3.47 22.86 -0.81
C LYS A 7 3.67 23.38 0.62
N HIS A 8 2.69 24.08 1.18
CA HIS A 8 2.79 24.58 2.56
C HIS A 8 2.86 23.45 3.58
N ILE A 9 2.02 22.42 3.39
CA ILE A 9 2.01 21.25 4.26
C ILE A 9 3.39 20.59 4.27
N ASN A 10 3.98 20.34 3.09
CA ASN A 10 5.33 19.79 2.97
C ASN A 10 6.38 20.65 3.72
N ILE A 11 6.32 21.98 3.57
CA ILE A 11 7.25 22.90 4.25
C ILE A 11 7.10 22.81 5.77
N ILE A 12 5.86 22.83 6.27
CA ILE A 12 5.57 22.72 7.71
C ILE A 12 6.05 21.38 8.25
N THR A 13 5.67 20.27 7.61
CA THR A 13 6.08 18.91 8.00
C THR A 13 7.61 18.79 8.08
N LYS A 14 8.34 19.28 7.07
CA LYS A 14 9.81 19.29 7.07
C LYS A 14 10.40 20.10 8.23
N LYS A 15 9.84 21.28 8.51
CA LYS A 15 10.32 22.15 9.60
C LYS A 15 10.03 21.58 10.99
N LEU A 16 8.88 20.93 11.18
CA LEU A 16 8.55 20.24 12.42
C LEU A 16 9.51 19.06 12.64
N LEU A 17 9.71 18.23 11.61
CA LEU A 17 10.58 17.05 11.69
C LEU A 17 12.06 17.41 11.88
N SER A 18 12.57 18.47 11.24
CA SER A 18 13.99 18.85 11.34
C SER A 18 14.42 19.33 12.74
N ARG A 19 13.45 19.68 13.60
CA ARG A 19 13.67 20.00 15.02
C ARG A 19 13.69 18.77 15.92
N GLN A 20 13.34 17.60 15.40
CA GLN A 20 13.27 16.37 16.15
C GLN A 20 14.54 15.52 15.98
N LYS A 21 14.86 14.75 17.01
CA LYS A 21 15.84 13.66 16.90
C LYS A 21 15.15 12.44 16.28
N LEU A 22 15.41 12.21 15.00
CA LEU A 22 14.82 11.14 14.20
C LEU A 22 15.81 9.98 14.02
N GLU A 23 15.27 8.78 13.79
CA GLU A 23 16.06 7.61 13.40
C GLU A 23 16.51 7.72 11.94
N ASN A 24 17.63 7.10 11.59
CA ASN A 24 18.18 7.14 10.24
C ASN A 24 17.98 5.80 9.53
N ILE A 25 17.79 5.88 8.22
CA ILE A 25 17.93 4.72 7.35
C ILE A 25 19.40 4.30 7.38
N GLU A 26 19.67 3.06 7.72
CA GLU A 26 21.03 2.52 7.84
C GLU A 26 21.66 2.37 6.46
N ALA A 27 22.99 2.52 6.41
CA ALA A 27 23.73 2.22 5.18
C ALA A 27 23.59 0.73 4.85
N SER A 28 23.20 0.44 3.62
CA SER A 28 23.01 -0.92 3.10
C SER A 28 23.83 -1.10 1.83
N MET A 29 24.33 -2.31 1.60
CA MET A 29 25.04 -2.62 0.35
C MET A 29 24.10 -2.65 -0.86
N LEU A 30 22.79 -2.74 -0.64
CA LEU A 30 21.77 -2.84 -1.68
C LEU A 30 21.42 -1.49 -2.33
N ILE A 31 21.58 -0.37 -1.61
CA ILE A 31 21.10 0.94 -2.04
C ILE A 31 22.18 2.01 -1.98
N LYS A 32 22.11 2.97 -2.90
CA LYS A 32 22.97 4.17 -2.91
C LYS A 32 22.41 5.27 -2.01
N ASP A 33 23.26 6.20 -1.59
CA ASP A 33 22.87 7.35 -0.76
C ASP A 33 21.73 8.18 -1.39
N GLU A 34 21.69 8.29 -2.72
CA GLU A 34 20.61 8.99 -3.44
C GLU A 34 19.23 8.38 -3.16
N ILE A 35 19.15 7.05 -2.99
CA ILE A 35 17.91 6.34 -2.67
C ILE A 35 17.50 6.64 -1.22
N ILE A 36 18.46 6.73 -0.29
CA ILE A 36 18.19 7.13 1.10
C ILE A 36 17.57 8.54 1.15
N ILE A 37 18.08 9.49 0.34
CA ILE A 37 17.51 10.83 0.24
C ILE A 37 16.08 10.78 -0.29
N LYS A 38 15.83 10.00 -1.35
CA LYS A 38 14.48 9.82 -1.91
C LYS A 38 13.52 9.18 -0.91
N LEU A 39 13.97 8.17 -0.15
CA LEU A 39 13.19 7.52 0.89
C LEU A 39 12.80 8.49 1.99
N ASN A 40 13.75 9.29 2.49
CA ASN A 40 13.45 10.33 3.48
C ASN A 40 12.39 11.31 2.97
N GLN A 41 12.44 11.71 1.70
CA GLN A 41 11.40 12.55 1.10
C GLN A 41 10.04 11.83 1.01
N GLN A 42 10.02 10.54 0.67
CA GLN A 42 8.79 9.75 0.65
C GLN A 42 8.17 9.61 2.04
N ILE A 43 8.99 9.40 3.09
CA ILE A 43 8.49 9.37 4.48
C ILE A 43 7.85 10.71 4.84
N VAL A 44 8.48 11.83 4.50
CA VAL A 44 7.89 13.17 4.72
C VAL A 44 6.56 13.30 4.02
N ASN A 45 6.46 12.88 2.75
CA ASN A 45 5.22 12.96 1.98
C ASN A 45 4.09 12.13 2.62
N ILE A 46 4.39 10.94 3.14
CA ILE A 46 3.41 10.12 3.88
C ILE A 46 2.89 10.85 5.12
N LEU A 47 3.75 11.62 5.78
CA LEU A 47 3.40 12.34 7.01
C LEU A 47 2.67 13.67 6.77
N GLU A 48 2.55 14.14 5.52
CA GLU A 48 1.82 15.36 5.19
C GLU A 48 0.34 15.28 5.56
N GLU A 49 -0.27 14.09 5.44
CA GLU A 49 -1.68 13.87 5.77
C GLU A 49 -1.99 14.23 7.23
N GLU A 50 -1.05 13.98 8.14
CA GLU A 50 -1.21 14.29 9.57
C GLU A 50 -1.20 15.79 9.88
N VAL A 51 -0.65 16.59 8.95
CA VAL A 51 -0.48 18.04 9.11
C VAL A 51 -1.62 18.82 8.46
N VAL A 52 -2.41 18.19 7.59
CA VAL A 52 -3.53 18.81 6.83
C VAL A 52 -4.48 19.59 7.75
N ASP A 53 -5.03 18.95 8.78
CA ASP A 53 -6.02 19.58 9.67
C ASP A 53 -5.41 20.71 10.49
N THR A 54 -4.15 20.53 10.92
CA THR A 54 -3.41 21.55 11.66
C THR A 54 -3.15 22.77 10.79
N TYR A 55 -2.74 22.57 9.54
CA TYR A 55 -2.58 23.63 8.56
C TYR A 55 -3.89 24.38 8.32
N ILE A 56 -5.00 23.67 8.09
CA ILE A 56 -6.32 24.28 7.86
C ILE A 56 -6.73 25.11 9.08
N HIS A 57 -6.54 24.59 10.29
CA HIS A 57 -6.86 25.31 11.52
C HIS A 57 -6.06 26.61 11.65
N ILE A 58 -4.75 26.56 11.43
CA ILE A 58 -3.86 27.73 11.54
C ILE A 58 -4.20 28.77 10.47
N PHE A 59 -4.38 28.33 9.23
CA PHE A 59 -4.69 29.24 8.12
C PHE A 59 -6.03 29.97 8.35
N ASN A 60 -7.05 29.25 8.83
CA ASN A 60 -8.38 29.84 9.07
C ASN A 60 -8.44 30.73 10.31
N ASN A 61 -7.55 30.55 11.28
CA ASN A 61 -7.50 31.35 12.52
C ASN A 61 -6.35 32.35 12.52
N PHE A 62 -5.78 32.65 11.36
CA PHE A 62 -4.72 33.63 11.26
C PHE A 62 -5.23 35.02 11.68
N SER A 63 -4.39 35.79 12.36
CA SER A 63 -4.79 37.06 13.02
C SER A 63 -5.35 38.15 12.09
N PHE A 64 -5.20 37.98 10.77
CA PHE A 64 -5.74 38.85 9.73
C PHE A 64 -6.03 38.05 8.45
N GLU A 65 -6.86 38.59 7.57
CA GLU A 65 -7.14 37.98 6.27
C GLU A 65 -5.86 37.88 5.43
N ILE A 66 -5.50 36.66 5.04
CA ILE A 66 -4.31 36.37 4.26
C ILE A 66 -4.67 35.49 3.05
N SER A 67 -4.08 35.79 1.89
CA SER A 67 -4.23 34.93 0.72
C SER A 67 -3.43 33.65 0.92
N ILE A 68 -3.91 32.52 0.38
CA ILE A 68 -3.14 31.27 0.43
C ILE A 68 -1.74 31.47 -0.18
N ASN A 69 -1.61 32.23 -1.26
CA ASN A 69 -0.32 32.48 -1.92
C ASN A 69 0.68 33.23 -1.03
N ASP A 70 0.22 34.11 -0.15
CA ASP A 70 1.09 34.88 0.73
C ASP A 70 1.42 34.16 2.04
N PHE A 71 0.65 33.13 2.39
CA PHE A 71 0.82 32.38 3.65
C PHE A 71 2.19 31.73 3.77
N GLU A 72 2.80 31.29 2.66
CA GLU A 72 4.14 30.70 2.66
C GLU A 72 5.18 31.58 3.39
N LYS A 73 5.08 32.90 3.25
CA LYS A 73 6.00 33.88 3.88
C LYS A 73 5.94 33.85 5.40
N TYR A 74 4.84 33.36 5.96
CA TYR A 74 4.59 33.28 7.40
C TYR A 74 4.91 31.91 7.98
N ILE A 75 5.31 30.93 7.16
CA ILE A 75 5.81 29.62 7.62
C ILE A 75 7.26 29.78 8.10
N ASN A 76 7.44 30.56 9.17
CA ASN A 76 8.72 30.92 9.78
C ASN A 76 8.96 30.13 11.08
N ALA A 77 10.06 30.41 11.80
CA ALA A 77 10.37 29.69 13.03
C ALA A 77 9.34 29.92 14.16
N GLU A 78 8.77 31.13 14.24
CA GLU A 78 7.78 31.51 15.25
C GLU A 78 6.47 30.74 15.06
N LEU A 79 6.00 30.61 13.81
CA LEU A 79 4.82 29.79 13.53
C LEU A 79 5.07 28.33 13.91
N ILE A 80 6.26 27.79 13.61
CA ILE A 80 6.57 26.40 13.98
C ILE A 80 6.62 26.24 15.51
N ASP A 81 7.13 27.24 16.26
CA ASP A 81 7.07 27.24 17.73
C ASP A 81 5.62 27.25 18.23
N GLU A 82 4.75 28.05 17.61
CA GLU A 82 3.32 28.10 17.93
C GLU A 82 2.64 26.75 17.69
N ILE A 83 2.96 26.08 16.56
CA ILE A 83 2.45 24.74 16.25
C ILE A 83 2.92 23.72 17.28
N GLU A 84 4.21 23.70 17.60
CA GLU A 84 4.77 22.75 18.58
C GLU A 84 4.13 22.92 19.97
N ASN A 85 3.84 24.16 20.38
CA ASN A 85 3.21 24.45 21.66
C ASN A 85 1.70 24.17 21.67
N SER A 86 1.00 24.44 20.57
CA SER A 86 -0.46 24.27 20.47
C SER A 86 -0.86 22.83 20.15
N PHE A 87 -0.01 22.10 19.42
CA PHE A 87 -0.24 20.74 18.95
C PHE A 87 0.89 19.77 19.35
N PRO A 88 1.24 19.64 20.64
CA PRO A 88 2.35 18.77 21.07
C PRO A 88 2.12 17.29 20.71
N PHE A 89 0.86 16.86 20.64
CA PHE A 89 0.53 15.50 20.19
C PHE A 89 0.94 15.25 18.73
N LEU A 90 0.72 16.22 17.83
CA LEU A 90 1.14 16.12 16.43
C LEU A 90 2.65 15.86 16.33
N ILE A 91 3.45 16.55 17.13
CA ILE A 91 4.91 16.38 17.14
C ILE A 91 5.30 14.97 17.53
N SER A 92 4.67 14.45 18.60
CA SER A 92 4.90 13.08 19.04
C SER A 92 4.46 12.05 17.98
N LEU A 93 3.34 12.30 17.31
CA LEU A 93 2.79 11.45 16.25
C LEU A 93 3.72 11.40 15.04
N LEU A 94 4.13 12.56 14.52
CA LEU A 94 5.03 12.68 13.38
C LEU A 94 6.36 11.98 13.65
N LYS A 95 6.95 12.23 14.83
CA LYS A 95 8.21 11.60 15.24
C LYS A 95 8.08 10.07 15.34
N ASN A 96 7.01 9.59 15.98
CA ASN A 96 6.79 8.16 16.15
C ASN A 96 6.55 7.46 14.81
N LYS A 97 5.70 8.03 13.94
CA LYS A 97 5.46 7.48 12.59
C LYS A 97 6.73 7.49 11.75
N TYR A 98 7.48 8.60 11.73
CA TYR A 98 8.77 8.68 11.02
C TYR A 98 9.71 7.56 11.47
N ASN A 99 9.93 7.42 12.78
CA ASN A 99 10.82 6.40 13.31
C ASN A 99 10.33 4.98 13.02
N ASN A 100 9.02 4.72 13.10
CA ASN A 100 8.47 3.41 12.79
C ASN A 100 8.66 3.04 11.31
N ILE A 101 8.45 3.99 10.39
CA ILE A 101 8.69 3.77 8.96
C ILE A 101 10.18 3.55 8.69
N THR A 102 11.06 4.32 9.31
CA THR A 102 12.52 4.13 9.19
C THR A 102 12.96 2.75 9.68
N LYS A 103 12.47 2.29 10.84
CA LYS A 103 12.72 0.92 11.33
C LYS A 103 12.26 -0.13 10.35
N TYR A 104 11.07 0.07 9.79
CA TYR A 104 10.50 -0.87 8.83
C TYR A 104 11.34 -0.95 7.54
N ILE A 105 11.82 0.19 7.03
CA ILE A 105 12.72 0.23 5.87
C ILE A 105 14.03 -0.50 6.18
N ASN A 106 14.65 -0.26 7.35
CA ASN A 106 15.87 -0.95 7.76
C ASN A 106 15.65 -2.48 7.87
N GLU A 107 14.51 -2.89 8.41
CA GLU A 107 14.11 -4.30 8.45
C GLU A 107 13.95 -4.89 7.05
N LEU A 108 13.28 -4.18 6.14
CA LEU A 108 13.09 -4.59 4.75
C LEU A 108 14.44 -4.79 4.04
N LEU A 109 15.35 -3.81 4.13
CA LEU A 109 16.67 -3.89 3.52
C LEU A 109 17.45 -5.10 4.03
N LYS A 110 17.48 -5.28 5.36
CA LYS A 110 18.12 -6.43 6.00
C LYS A 110 17.50 -7.76 5.58
N ASN A 111 16.19 -7.82 5.43
CA ASN A 111 15.48 -9.01 4.96
C ASN A 111 15.87 -9.37 3.52
N ILE A 112 16.01 -8.38 2.63
CA ILE A 112 16.45 -8.62 1.25
C ILE A 112 17.92 -9.07 1.22
N GLU A 113 18.79 -8.43 2.00
CA GLU A 113 20.21 -8.85 2.12
C GLU A 113 20.33 -10.31 2.58
N ASN A 114 19.56 -10.69 3.62
CA ASN A 114 19.59 -12.05 4.16
C ASN A 114 19.00 -13.10 3.22
N THR A 115 18.26 -12.70 2.20
CA THR A 115 17.60 -13.61 1.24
C THR A 115 18.22 -13.52 -0.16
N TYR A 116 19.44 -12.99 -0.25
CA TYR A 116 20.20 -12.89 -1.49
C TYR A 116 20.32 -14.24 -2.22
N HIS A 117 20.58 -15.33 -1.50
CA HIS A 117 20.77 -16.66 -2.12
C HIS A 117 19.51 -17.18 -2.82
N GLU A 118 18.32 -16.80 -2.35
CA GLU A 118 17.03 -17.18 -2.92
C GLU A 118 16.52 -16.19 -3.97
N THR A 119 16.86 -14.90 -3.81
CA THR A 119 16.33 -13.81 -4.63
C THR A 119 17.24 -13.42 -5.79
N GLY A 120 18.56 -13.46 -5.59
CA GLY A 120 19.57 -12.90 -6.49
C GLY A 120 19.62 -11.37 -6.50
N ILE A 121 18.95 -10.70 -5.56
CA ILE A 121 18.91 -9.23 -5.49
C ILE A 121 20.23 -8.72 -4.89
N GLU A 122 21.02 -8.05 -5.72
CA GLU A 122 22.33 -7.46 -5.33
C GLU A 122 22.24 -5.95 -5.21
N GLU A 123 21.38 -5.33 -6.02
CA GLU A 123 21.20 -3.88 -6.07
C GLU A 123 19.71 -3.56 -6.22
N ILE A 124 19.27 -2.56 -5.46
CA ILE A 124 17.95 -1.96 -5.56
C ILE A 124 18.15 -0.55 -6.13
N PHE A 125 17.49 -0.27 -7.25
CA PHE A 125 17.59 0.99 -7.98
C PHE A 125 16.56 2.02 -7.50
N GLU A 126 15.35 1.56 -7.16
CA GLU A 126 14.25 2.39 -6.67
C GLU A 126 13.42 1.64 -5.62
N ILE A 127 12.89 2.40 -4.66
CA ILE A 127 11.98 1.90 -3.62
C ILE A 127 10.80 2.86 -3.55
N HIS A 128 9.57 2.34 -3.65
CA HIS A 128 8.33 3.11 -3.55
C HIS A 128 7.52 2.67 -2.34
N LEU A 129 7.42 3.55 -1.34
CA LEU A 129 6.74 3.29 -0.07
C LEU A 129 5.21 3.34 -0.17
N ASN A 130 4.64 3.94 -1.21
CA ASN A 130 3.20 4.23 -1.27
C ASN A 130 2.40 3.25 -2.13
N SER A 131 2.61 1.93 -1.95
CA SER A 131 2.07 0.90 -2.86
C SER A 131 0.89 0.09 -2.29
N GLY A 132 0.24 0.55 -1.22
CA GLY A 132 -0.95 -0.10 -0.66
C GLY A 132 -1.37 0.45 0.71
N ASP A 133 -2.47 -0.09 1.24
CA ASP A 133 -2.97 0.27 2.57
C ASP A 133 -2.01 -0.15 3.68
N SER A 134 -2.08 0.58 4.79
CA SER A 134 -1.28 0.27 5.97
C SER A 134 -1.94 -0.83 6.81
N HIS A 135 -1.21 -1.91 7.08
CA HIS A 135 -1.59 -3.00 7.97
C HIS A 135 -0.65 -3.06 9.18
N ASN A 136 -1.11 -3.61 10.31
CA ASN A 136 -0.29 -3.96 11.49
C ASN A 136 0.82 -2.95 11.86
N GLU A 137 0.49 -1.96 12.69
CA GLU A 137 1.44 -0.99 13.26
C GLU A 137 2.07 0.01 12.26
N GLY A 138 1.44 0.22 11.10
CA GLY A 138 1.94 1.20 10.13
C GLY A 138 2.79 0.60 9.01
N ARG A 139 2.86 -0.74 8.89
CA ARG A 139 3.60 -1.43 7.81
C ARG A 139 2.73 -1.47 6.55
N PHE A 140 3.37 -1.53 5.39
CA PHE A 140 2.68 -1.49 4.10
C PHE A 140 3.49 -2.23 3.03
N THR A 141 2.84 -2.58 1.92
CA THR A 141 3.51 -3.16 0.76
C THR A 141 4.45 -2.14 0.11
N VAL A 142 5.69 -2.55 -0.18
CA VAL A 142 6.72 -1.71 -0.78
C VAL A 142 7.09 -2.25 -2.16
N GLN A 143 7.01 -1.42 -3.20
CA GLN A 143 7.57 -1.78 -4.51
C GLN A 143 9.07 -1.53 -4.50
N ILE A 144 9.85 -2.50 -4.99
CA ILE A 144 11.30 -2.39 -5.19
C ILE A 144 11.64 -2.71 -6.66
N GLU A 145 12.51 -1.91 -7.25
CA GLU A 145 13.08 -2.14 -8.58
C GLU A 145 14.54 -2.57 -8.41
N THR A 146 14.92 -3.71 -8.98
CA THR A 146 16.20 -4.37 -8.67
C THR A 146 16.94 -4.82 -9.93
N ASN A 147 18.19 -5.26 -9.78
CA ASN A 147 18.99 -5.87 -10.84
C ASN A 147 18.35 -7.13 -11.46
N VAL A 148 17.43 -7.79 -10.76
CA VAL A 148 16.76 -9.03 -11.22
C VAL A 148 15.25 -8.88 -11.46
N GLY A 149 14.75 -7.64 -11.53
CA GLY A 149 13.36 -7.34 -11.85
C GLY A 149 12.66 -6.45 -10.82
N SER A 150 11.35 -6.26 -10.99
CA SER A 150 10.51 -5.47 -10.09
C SER A 150 9.69 -6.39 -9.19
N TYR A 151 9.62 -6.04 -7.91
CA TYR A 151 8.95 -6.86 -6.90
C TYR A 151 8.16 -6.00 -5.92
N PHE A 152 7.17 -6.62 -5.28
CA PHE A 152 6.50 -6.12 -4.10
C PHE A 152 7.00 -6.89 -2.87
N TYR A 153 7.60 -6.17 -1.93
CA TYR A 153 7.85 -6.66 -0.58
C TYR A 153 6.58 -6.49 0.24
N LYS A 154 6.05 -7.60 0.75
CA LYS A 154 4.90 -7.61 1.65
C LYS A 154 5.35 -8.01 3.05
N PRO A 155 5.01 -7.25 4.12
CA PRO A 155 5.36 -7.56 5.51
C PRO A 155 4.47 -8.67 6.09
N ARG A 156 4.11 -9.65 5.26
CA ARG A 156 3.33 -10.83 5.57
C ARG A 156 3.70 -11.94 4.57
N THR A 157 3.38 -13.17 4.92
CA THR A 157 3.45 -14.27 3.97
C THR A 157 2.35 -14.15 2.90
N SER A 158 2.63 -14.60 1.68
CA SER A 158 1.67 -14.70 0.58
C SER A 158 1.34 -16.17 0.26
N HIS A 159 1.02 -16.94 1.31
CA HIS A 159 0.74 -18.38 1.17
C HIS A 159 -0.52 -18.64 0.36
N PHE A 160 -1.56 -17.84 0.58
CA PHE A 160 -2.83 -18.03 -0.10
C PHE A 160 -2.75 -17.60 -1.57
N GLU A 161 -2.09 -16.49 -1.88
CA GLU A 161 -1.82 -16.07 -3.26
C GLU A 161 -1.05 -17.16 -4.00
N LYS A 162 -0.01 -17.73 -3.37
CA LYS A 162 0.78 -18.82 -3.96
C LYS A 162 -0.05 -20.07 -4.22
N ALA A 163 -0.91 -20.47 -3.28
CA ALA A 163 -1.82 -21.60 -3.44
C ALA A 163 -2.86 -21.34 -4.54
N PHE A 164 -3.41 -20.12 -4.59
CA PHE A 164 -4.39 -19.70 -5.57
C PHE A 164 -3.83 -19.74 -6.99
N ILE A 165 -2.62 -19.21 -7.21
CA ILE A 165 -1.93 -19.29 -8.51
C ILE A 165 -1.74 -20.75 -8.93
N GLY A 166 -1.27 -21.60 -8.01
CA GLY A 166 -1.12 -23.03 -8.26
C GLY A 166 -2.43 -23.68 -8.70
N LEU A 167 -3.55 -23.37 -8.02
CA LEU A 167 -4.86 -23.86 -8.39
C LEU A 167 -5.33 -23.33 -9.76
N ALA A 168 -5.23 -22.03 -9.98
CA ALA A 168 -5.65 -21.37 -11.22
C ALA A 168 -4.87 -21.84 -12.44
N SER A 169 -3.59 -22.18 -12.28
CA SER A 169 -2.72 -22.71 -13.34
C SER A 169 -3.22 -24.01 -13.96
N ASN A 170 -4.07 -24.78 -13.25
CA ASN A 170 -4.68 -26.00 -13.80
C ASN A 170 -5.77 -25.72 -14.84
N TYR A 171 -6.31 -24.49 -14.86
CA TYR A 171 -7.44 -24.10 -15.70
C TYR A 171 -7.07 -22.99 -16.70
N ILE A 172 -6.10 -22.15 -16.36
CA ILE A 172 -5.64 -21.03 -17.19
C ILE A 172 -4.19 -21.28 -17.57
N LYS A 173 -3.95 -21.40 -18.88
CA LYS A 173 -2.62 -21.67 -19.43
C LYS A 173 -1.63 -20.54 -19.05
N ASP A 174 -0.44 -20.94 -18.64
CA ASP A 174 0.67 -20.04 -18.29
C ASP A 174 0.26 -18.99 -17.22
N TYR A 175 -0.64 -19.34 -16.30
CA TYR A 175 -1.06 -18.48 -15.19
C TYR A 175 -0.11 -18.65 -14.01
N HIS A 176 0.91 -17.79 -13.92
CA HIS A 176 1.92 -17.84 -12.87
C HIS A 176 2.62 -16.48 -12.71
N PHE A 177 3.12 -16.24 -11.50
CA PHE A 177 4.10 -15.21 -11.20
C PHE A 177 4.93 -15.66 -9.98
N LYS A 178 6.15 -15.14 -9.84
CA LYS A 178 7.08 -15.58 -8.80
C LYS A 178 6.65 -15.05 -7.43
N ILE A 179 6.42 -15.97 -6.48
CA ILE A 179 6.22 -15.66 -5.05
C ILE A 179 7.22 -16.44 -4.21
N LEU A 180 8.07 -15.69 -3.50
CA LEU A 180 8.97 -16.19 -2.46
C LEU A 180 8.37 -15.87 -1.10
N ASN A 181 8.05 -16.90 -0.33
CA ASN A 181 7.55 -16.77 1.04
C ASN A 181 8.67 -17.07 2.02
N PHE A 182 8.83 -16.19 3.00
CA PHE A 182 9.71 -16.34 4.15
C PHE A 182 8.88 -16.40 5.43
N MET A 183 9.52 -16.47 6.59
CA MET A 183 8.81 -16.67 7.86
C MET A 183 7.78 -15.57 8.15
N ASN A 184 8.17 -14.30 7.95
CA ASN A 184 7.34 -13.14 8.34
C ASN A 184 7.08 -12.16 7.18
N PHE A 185 7.56 -12.44 5.98
CA PHE A 185 7.41 -11.57 4.82
C PHE A 185 7.40 -12.37 3.52
N SER A 186 7.07 -11.71 2.42
CA SER A 186 7.14 -12.30 1.09
C SER A 186 7.61 -11.29 0.05
N ILE A 187 8.20 -11.83 -1.02
CA ILE A 187 8.62 -11.08 -2.20
C ILE A 187 7.82 -11.62 -3.38
N CYS A 188 6.98 -10.78 -3.96
CA CYS A 188 6.11 -11.10 -5.08
C CYS A 188 6.58 -10.36 -6.33
N GLU A 189 6.71 -11.04 -7.46
CA GLU A 189 6.98 -10.40 -8.74
C GLU A 189 5.89 -9.37 -9.09
N LYS A 190 6.31 -8.21 -9.58
CA LYS A 190 5.39 -7.20 -10.10
C LYS A 190 4.81 -7.68 -11.42
N ILE A 191 3.48 -7.67 -11.51
CA ILE A 191 2.75 -7.93 -12.74
C ILE A 191 2.37 -6.59 -13.34
N ASP A 192 2.80 -6.34 -14.56
CA ASP A 192 2.42 -5.11 -15.25
C ASP A 192 0.97 -5.16 -15.72
N TYR A 193 0.29 -4.03 -15.64
CA TYR A 193 -0.98 -3.85 -16.33
C TYR A 193 -0.74 -3.83 -17.84
N LEU A 194 -1.38 -4.74 -18.56
CA LEU A 194 -1.40 -4.77 -20.02
C LEU A 194 -2.85 -4.92 -20.49
N SER A 195 -3.41 -3.88 -21.11
CA SER A 195 -4.76 -3.96 -21.65
C SER A 195 -4.86 -5.02 -22.75
N PRO A 196 -5.90 -5.88 -22.77
CA PRO A 196 -6.20 -6.68 -23.95
C PRO A 196 -6.55 -5.74 -25.11
N VAL A 197 -6.02 -6.02 -26.30
CA VAL A 197 -6.18 -5.14 -27.48
C VAL A 197 -7.08 -5.79 -28.54
N HIS A 198 -7.10 -7.11 -28.60
CA HIS A 198 -7.89 -7.85 -29.58
C HIS A 198 -9.18 -8.41 -28.96
N GLU A 199 -10.26 -8.45 -29.74
CA GLU A 199 -11.56 -8.98 -29.30
C GLU A 199 -11.44 -10.40 -28.72
N ASN A 200 -10.56 -11.24 -29.29
CA ASN A 200 -10.30 -12.58 -28.77
C ASN A 200 -9.65 -12.56 -27.37
N GLU A 201 -8.71 -11.64 -27.11
CA GLU A 201 -8.10 -11.49 -25.79
C GLU A 201 -9.13 -11.00 -24.77
N ILE A 202 -10.02 -10.08 -25.17
CA ILE A 202 -11.10 -9.58 -24.32
C ILE A 202 -12.07 -10.72 -23.96
N LYS A 203 -12.52 -11.51 -24.96
CA LYS A 203 -13.37 -12.68 -24.72
C LYS A 203 -12.69 -13.69 -23.79
N LYS A 204 -11.39 -13.93 -24.01
CA LYS A 204 -10.62 -14.87 -23.20
C LYS A 204 -10.40 -14.36 -21.77
N PHE A 205 -10.20 -13.05 -21.60
CA PHE A 205 -10.14 -12.39 -20.31
C PHE A 205 -11.41 -12.64 -19.49
N PHE A 206 -12.60 -12.35 -20.05
CA PHE A 206 -13.85 -12.57 -19.34
C PHE A 206 -14.14 -14.06 -19.08
N TYR A 207 -13.74 -14.94 -19.98
CA TYR A 207 -13.81 -16.38 -19.74
C TYR A 207 -12.93 -16.81 -18.56
N ASN A 208 -11.68 -16.34 -18.52
CA ASN A 208 -10.74 -16.59 -17.42
C ASN A 208 -11.23 -15.96 -16.11
N GLN A 209 -11.85 -14.78 -16.17
CA GLN A 209 -12.49 -14.12 -15.03
C GLN A 209 -13.61 -15.01 -14.44
N GLY A 210 -14.40 -15.68 -15.27
CA GLY A 210 -15.39 -16.65 -14.84
C GLY A 210 -14.78 -17.81 -14.06
N ILE A 211 -13.69 -18.40 -14.57
CA ILE A 211 -12.92 -19.45 -13.87
C ILE A 211 -12.44 -18.94 -12.51
N ILE A 212 -11.76 -17.79 -12.49
CA ILE A 212 -11.22 -17.18 -11.28
C ILE A 212 -12.31 -16.94 -10.24
N SER A 213 -13.48 -16.46 -10.64
CA SER A 213 -14.60 -16.26 -9.72
C SER A 213 -15.04 -17.57 -9.04
N GLY A 214 -15.11 -18.67 -9.80
CA GLY A 214 -15.44 -19.98 -9.25
C GLY A 214 -14.40 -20.49 -8.25
N LEU A 215 -13.11 -20.25 -8.54
CA LEU A 215 -12.01 -20.62 -7.63
C LEU A 215 -12.03 -19.78 -6.34
N LEU A 216 -12.28 -18.48 -6.43
CA LEU A 216 -12.36 -17.60 -5.26
C LEU A 216 -13.57 -17.92 -4.40
N TYR A 217 -14.70 -18.26 -5.01
CA TYR A 217 -15.88 -18.78 -4.31
C TYR A 217 -15.56 -20.09 -3.59
N TYR A 218 -14.90 -21.04 -4.26
CA TYR A 218 -14.49 -22.31 -3.67
C TYR A 218 -13.55 -22.11 -2.46
N MET A 219 -12.62 -21.16 -2.55
CA MET A 219 -11.71 -20.83 -1.45
C MET A 219 -12.35 -19.99 -0.35
N ASN A 220 -13.64 -19.65 -0.47
CA ASN A 220 -14.35 -18.81 0.50
C ASN A 220 -13.70 -17.42 0.66
N SER A 221 -13.08 -16.91 -0.41
CA SER A 221 -12.45 -15.59 -0.45
C SER A 221 -13.51 -14.49 -0.35
N SER A 222 -13.16 -13.41 0.32
CA SER A 222 -13.94 -12.18 0.36
C SER A 222 -13.02 -10.99 0.06
N ASP A 223 -13.58 -9.82 -0.17
CA ASP A 223 -12.79 -8.58 -0.34
C ASP A 223 -11.96 -8.52 -1.64
N ASN A 224 -12.36 -9.26 -2.68
CA ASN A 224 -11.67 -9.23 -3.98
C ASN A 224 -12.16 -8.03 -4.83
N HIS A 225 -11.92 -6.82 -4.32
CA HIS A 225 -12.24 -5.57 -5.00
C HIS A 225 -11.46 -5.42 -6.32
N TYR A 226 -12.02 -4.61 -7.24
CA TYR A 226 -11.40 -4.39 -8.55
C TYR A 226 -10.00 -3.75 -8.46
N GLU A 227 -9.70 -3.06 -7.36
CA GLU A 227 -8.37 -2.49 -7.08
C GLU A 227 -7.29 -3.55 -6.88
N ASN A 228 -7.67 -4.77 -6.46
CA ASN A 228 -6.77 -5.91 -6.26
C ASN A 228 -6.58 -6.75 -7.54
N LEU A 229 -7.25 -6.38 -8.64
CA LEU A 229 -7.18 -7.05 -9.93
C LEU A 229 -6.20 -6.33 -10.88
N ILE A 230 -5.16 -7.04 -11.28
CA ILE A 230 -4.27 -6.63 -12.38
C ILE A 230 -4.69 -7.34 -13.66
N VAL A 231 -5.06 -6.56 -14.67
CA VAL A 231 -5.33 -7.04 -16.03
C VAL A 231 -4.01 -7.18 -16.78
N HIS A 232 -3.67 -8.41 -17.18
CA HIS A 232 -2.49 -8.69 -17.99
C HIS A 232 -2.90 -9.48 -19.24
N LYS A 233 -3.26 -8.73 -20.30
CA LYS A 233 -3.86 -9.24 -21.54
C LYS A 233 -5.12 -10.05 -21.24
N GLU A 234 -5.12 -11.34 -21.55
CA GLU A 234 -6.22 -12.26 -21.32
C GLU A 234 -6.27 -12.84 -19.89
N LYS A 235 -5.36 -12.44 -18.98
CA LYS A 235 -5.24 -13.03 -17.64
C LYS A 235 -5.60 -12.01 -16.56
N PRO A 236 -6.61 -12.29 -15.73
CA PRO A 236 -6.90 -11.51 -14.53
C PRO A 236 -6.10 -12.03 -13.33
N TYR A 237 -5.16 -11.23 -12.81
CA TYR A 237 -4.37 -11.57 -11.63
C TYR A 237 -4.89 -10.87 -10.38
N TYR A 238 -5.24 -11.65 -9.36
CA TYR A 238 -5.55 -11.12 -8.04
C TYR A 238 -4.30 -11.12 -7.17
N ILE A 239 -3.87 -9.92 -6.75
CA ILE A 239 -2.58 -9.72 -6.08
C ILE A 239 -2.69 -9.51 -4.57
N ASP A 240 -3.88 -9.27 -4.04
CA ASP A 240 -4.12 -9.19 -2.61
C ASP A 240 -5.23 -10.16 -2.21
N LEU A 241 -4.83 -11.29 -1.64
CA LEU A 241 -5.73 -12.36 -1.23
C LEU A 241 -5.50 -12.67 0.25
N GLU A 242 -5.61 -11.67 1.12
CA GLU A 242 -5.47 -11.85 2.57
C GLU A 242 -6.80 -12.16 3.28
N CYS A 243 -7.93 -11.79 2.68
CA CYS A 243 -9.26 -11.96 3.25
C CYS A 243 -9.91 -13.32 2.95
N PHE A 244 -9.22 -14.40 3.32
CA PHE A 244 -9.79 -15.76 3.29
C PHE A 244 -10.46 -16.13 4.61
N TYR A 245 -11.58 -16.86 4.51
CA TYR A 245 -12.29 -17.42 5.67
C TYR A 245 -12.79 -16.35 6.66
N ARG A 246 -13.70 -15.48 6.20
CA ARG A 246 -14.61 -14.80 7.13
C ARG A 246 -15.49 -15.86 7.78
N GLU A 247 -15.37 -16.04 9.10
CA GLU A 247 -16.39 -16.75 9.87
C GLU A 247 -17.74 -16.10 9.57
N LYS A 248 -18.76 -16.92 9.24
CA LYS A 248 -20.14 -16.43 9.20
C LYS A 248 -20.39 -15.79 10.57
N LYS A 249 -20.55 -14.46 10.62
CA LYS A 249 -20.90 -13.76 11.85
C LYS A 249 -22.11 -14.46 12.44
N SER A 250 -21.93 -15.17 13.55
CA SER A 250 -23.05 -15.75 14.27
C SER A 250 -23.84 -14.60 14.89
N LYS A 251 -24.93 -14.16 14.23
CA LYS A 251 -25.83 -13.17 14.80
C LYS A 251 -27.29 -13.56 14.64
N ILE A 252 -27.80 -14.11 15.75
CA ILE A 252 -28.95 -13.65 16.53
C ILE A 252 -30.02 -12.88 15.71
N LEU A 253 -31.15 -13.56 15.52
CA LEU A 253 -32.46 -13.12 14.99
C LEU A 253 -32.66 -13.22 13.47
N SER A 254 -33.54 -14.15 13.08
CA SER A 254 -34.05 -14.36 11.73
C SER A 254 -35.01 -13.23 11.32
N ASN A 255 -34.54 -12.30 10.48
CA ASN A 255 -35.38 -11.37 9.71
C ASN A 255 -35.10 -11.58 8.21
N ILE A 256 -36.07 -11.27 7.34
CA ILE A 256 -35.97 -11.42 5.87
C ILE A 256 -34.70 -10.76 5.28
N GLN A 257 -34.27 -9.64 5.86
CA GLN A 257 -33.03 -8.97 5.46
C GLN A 257 -31.78 -9.83 5.69
N ASN A 258 -31.74 -10.60 6.78
CA ASN A 258 -30.64 -11.52 7.08
C ASN A 258 -30.64 -12.71 6.13
N GLU A 259 -31.81 -13.22 5.75
CA GLU A 259 -31.93 -14.32 4.77
C GLU A 259 -31.49 -13.89 3.37
N PHE A 260 -31.81 -12.67 2.95
CA PHE A 260 -31.30 -12.09 1.69
C PHE A 260 -29.78 -11.94 1.70
N LEU A 261 -29.22 -11.38 2.78
CA LEU A 261 -27.76 -11.23 2.93
C LEU A 261 -27.06 -12.59 3.00
N GLU A 262 -27.63 -13.58 3.68
CA GLU A 262 -27.10 -14.96 3.69
C GLU A 262 -27.11 -15.61 2.30
N ASN A 263 -28.15 -15.37 1.50
CA ASN A 263 -28.21 -15.84 0.12
C ASN A 263 -27.13 -15.18 -0.75
N ILE A 264 -26.88 -13.88 -0.58
CA ILE A 264 -25.77 -13.19 -1.26
C ILE A 264 -24.41 -13.75 -0.79
N ASP A 265 -24.21 -13.87 0.52
CA ASP A 265 -22.97 -14.38 1.13
C ASP A 265 -22.70 -15.86 0.80
N SER A 266 -23.74 -16.63 0.47
CA SER A 266 -23.62 -18.02 0.04
C SER A 266 -23.55 -18.19 -1.49
N SER A 267 -23.45 -17.09 -2.23
CA SER A 267 -23.38 -17.08 -3.69
C SER A 267 -22.05 -16.55 -4.21
N ILE A 268 -21.91 -16.53 -5.53
CA ILE A 268 -20.74 -15.95 -6.22
C ILE A 268 -20.54 -14.46 -5.91
N PHE A 269 -21.61 -13.74 -5.54
CA PHE A 269 -21.53 -12.30 -5.23
C PHE A 269 -20.65 -12.01 -4.02
N ARG A 270 -20.52 -12.96 -3.09
CA ARG A 270 -19.60 -12.85 -1.95
C ARG A 270 -18.14 -12.61 -2.37
N THR A 271 -17.75 -13.09 -3.54
CA THR A 271 -16.37 -12.89 -4.02
C THR A 271 -16.03 -11.40 -4.16
N GLY A 272 -17.01 -10.50 -4.30
CA GLY A 272 -16.79 -9.06 -4.49
C GLY A 272 -16.40 -8.68 -5.93
N ILE A 273 -16.29 -9.67 -6.82
CA ILE A 273 -15.91 -9.48 -8.22
C ILE A 273 -17.05 -8.94 -9.06
N PHE A 274 -18.26 -9.40 -8.78
CA PHE A 274 -19.44 -9.06 -9.58
C PHE A 274 -20.14 -7.84 -8.98
N PRO A 275 -20.50 -6.84 -9.79
CA PRO A 275 -21.31 -5.73 -9.31
C PRO A 275 -22.69 -6.23 -8.88
N ILE A 276 -23.18 -5.73 -7.75
CA ILE A 276 -24.56 -5.90 -7.32
C ILE A 276 -25.32 -4.69 -7.86
N SER A 277 -26.01 -4.87 -8.99
CA SER A 277 -26.85 -3.86 -9.65
C SER A 277 -28.27 -3.88 -9.12
#